data_AF-A0A8J9ZJF3-F1
#
_entry.id   AF-A0A8J9ZJF3-F1
#
_cell.length_a   1.000
_cell.length_b   1.000
_cell.length_c   1.000
_cell.angle_alpha   90.00
_cell.angle_beta   90.00
_cell.angle_gamma   90.00
#
_symmetry.space_group_name_H-M   'P 1'
#
loop_
_entity.id
_entity.type
_entity.pdbx_description
1 polymer ?
#
loop_
_entity_poly.entity_id
_entity_poly.type
_entity_poly.pdbx_seq_one_letter_code
_entity_poly.pdbx_strand_id
1 'polypeptide(L)'
;MNSPVAVLKSVGPKLVPFFKTTCIYYILWLDADKPTLFSALIKCLPVLSLCVFVLLHGMSLSDMHTYARRILGGLVFSALGDAFLIWQHIDGIYFIYGMVMFAIAHVLYIVSFGFRPLRLPVGAALFGVAAGMYAVLYPGLHGVYSVLVGVYVLLLWLMLWRGMARLQVRTFALIIIV
;
A
#
# COMPACT_ATOMS: atom_id res chain seq x y z
N MET A 1 -10.15 -12.63 -24.69
CA MET A 1 -9.56 -13.48 -23.64
C MET A 1 -8.12 -13.03 -23.42
N ASN A 2 -7.81 -12.33 -22.31
CA ASN A 2 -6.42 -12.03 -21.99
C ASN A 2 -5.96 -13.05 -20.96
N SER A 3 -5.14 -14.03 -21.38
CA SER A 3 -4.43 -14.94 -20.46
C SER A 3 -3.73 -14.11 -19.36
N PRO A 4 -3.62 -14.59 -18.11
CA PRO A 4 -2.85 -13.91 -17.06
C PRO A 4 -1.45 -13.48 -17.52
N VAL A 5 -0.83 -14.29 -18.37
CA VAL A 5 0.46 -14.00 -19.01
C VAL A 5 0.39 -12.81 -19.97
N ALA A 6 -0.71 -12.65 -20.72
CA ALA A 6 -0.90 -11.52 -21.61
C ALA A 6 -1.12 -10.20 -20.84
N VAL A 7 -1.88 -10.24 -19.73
CA VAL A 7 -2.04 -9.08 -18.84
C VAL A 7 -0.70 -8.71 -18.23
N LEU A 8 0.06 -9.68 -17.72
CA LEU A 8 1.39 -9.46 -17.16
C LEU A 8 2.35 -8.88 -18.20
N LYS A 9 2.36 -9.38 -19.44
CA LYS A 9 3.16 -8.82 -20.53
C LYS A 9 2.77 -7.39 -20.89
N SER A 10 1.50 -7.02 -20.77
CA SER A 10 1.03 -5.65 -21.06
C SER A 10 1.28 -4.65 -19.92
N VAL A 11 1.22 -5.11 -18.66
CA VAL A 11 1.33 -4.24 -17.47
C VAL A 11 2.76 -4.20 -16.93
N GLY A 12 3.50 -5.30 -17.02
CA GLY A 12 4.87 -5.44 -16.50
C GLY A 12 5.82 -4.33 -16.97
N PRO A 13 5.94 -4.06 -18.27
CA PRO A 13 6.80 -2.98 -18.77
C PRO A 13 6.42 -1.59 -18.22
N LYS A 14 5.14 -1.37 -17.90
CA LYS A 14 4.64 -0.10 -17.38
C LYS A 14 4.96 0.12 -15.90
N LEU A 15 5.29 -0.94 -15.16
CA LEU A 15 5.73 -0.89 -13.76
C LEU A 15 7.25 -0.77 -13.62
N VAL A 16 8.01 -0.80 -14.72
CA VAL A 16 9.47 -0.63 -14.69
C VAL A 16 9.93 0.64 -13.95
N PRO A 17 9.27 1.82 -14.09
CA PRO A 17 9.63 3.01 -13.33
C PRO A 17 9.53 2.81 -11.80
N PHE A 18 8.54 2.06 -11.33
CA PHE A 18 8.36 1.75 -9.91
C PHE A 18 9.51 0.89 -9.37
N PHE A 19 9.84 -0.19 -10.06
CA PHE A 19 10.94 -1.06 -9.64
C PHE A 19 12.28 -0.32 -9.68
N LYS A 20 12.52 0.49 -10.73
CA LYS A 20 13.76 1.26 -10.86
C LYS A 20 13.92 2.26 -9.73
N THR A 21 12.89 3.04 -9.43
CA THR A 21 12.93 4.03 -8.33
C THR A 21 13.04 3.36 -6.96
N THR A 22 12.40 2.20 -6.76
CA THR A 22 12.55 1.39 -5.54
C THR A 22 13.99 0.92 -5.37
N CYS A 23 14.61 0.37 -6.42
CA CYS A 23 16.01 -0.02 -6.38
C CYS A 23 16.92 1.18 -6.08
N ILE A 24 16.69 2.33 -6.73
CA ILE A 24 17.44 3.56 -6.47
C ILE A 24 17.35 3.97 -4.99
N TYR A 25 16.15 3.95 -4.40
CA TYR A 25 15.97 4.29 -2.99
C TYR A 25 16.80 3.41 -2.06
N TYR A 26 16.76 2.09 -2.25
CA TYR A 26 17.53 1.16 -1.40
C TYR A 26 19.04 1.17 -1.68
N ILE A 27 19.46 1.40 -2.94
CA ILE A 27 20.88 1.46 -3.32
C ILE A 27 21.54 2.74 -2.83
N LEU A 28 20.83 3.88 -2.91
CA LEU A 28 21.39 5.17 -2.50
C LEU A 28 21.67 5.25 -1.00
N TRP A 29 21.04 4.38 -0.19
CA TRP A 29 21.23 4.26 1.25
C TRP A 29 21.48 5.62 1.92
N LEU A 30 20.55 6.55 1.72
CA LEU A 30 20.68 7.92 2.23
C LEU A 30 20.69 7.90 3.77
N ASP A 31 21.62 8.65 4.37
CA ASP A 31 21.77 8.79 5.82
C ASP A 31 20.43 9.18 6.47
N ALA A 32 19.86 8.28 7.27
CA ALA A 32 18.60 8.51 7.98
C ALA A 32 18.69 9.67 8.99
N ASP A 33 19.92 9.97 9.45
CA ASP A 33 20.20 11.01 10.45
C ASP A 33 20.25 12.43 9.85
N LYS A 34 20.24 12.56 8.51
CA LYS A 34 20.28 13.86 7.80
C LYS A 34 19.05 14.01 6.91
N PRO A 35 17.89 14.34 7.50
CA PRO A 35 16.66 14.53 6.73
C PRO A 35 16.81 15.72 5.78
N THR A 36 16.64 15.45 4.49
CA THR A 36 16.67 16.46 3.42
C THR A 36 15.46 16.34 2.52
N LEU A 37 15.05 17.46 1.90
CA LEU A 37 14.00 17.44 0.87
C LEU A 37 14.34 16.45 -0.26
N PHE A 38 15.62 16.30 -0.59
CA PHE A 38 16.09 15.32 -1.57
C PHE A 38 15.82 13.88 -1.12
N SER A 39 16.18 13.52 0.12
CA SER A 39 15.89 12.18 0.67
C SER A 39 14.39 11.86 0.70
N ALA A 40 13.55 12.85 1.00
CA ALA A 40 12.10 12.72 0.95
C ALA A 40 11.58 12.51 -0.47
N LEU A 41 12.10 13.26 -1.44
CA LEU A 41 11.75 13.06 -2.84
C LEU A 41 12.10 11.63 -3.28
N ILE A 42 13.33 11.16 -3.02
CA ILE A 42 13.77 9.81 -3.39
C ILE A 42 12.89 8.74 -2.74
N LYS A 43 12.54 8.89 -1.46
CA LYS A 43 11.65 7.95 -0.75
C LYS A 43 10.23 7.92 -1.34
N CYS A 44 9.73 9.06 -1.81
CA CYS A 44 8.40 9.17 -2.42
C CYS A 44 8.36 8.71 -3.90
N LEU A 45 9.50 8.70 -4.61
CA LEU A 45 9.56 8.39 -6.05
C LEU A 45 8.87 7.08 -6.45
N PRO A 46 9.03 5.95 -5.72
CA PRO A 46 8.29 4.73 -6.00
C PRO A 46 6.79 4.96 -6.02
N VAL A 47 6.23 5.57 -4.98
CA VAL A 47 4.79 5.81 -4.87
C VAL A 47 4.32 6.81 -5.95
N LEU A 48 5.08 7.87 -6.21
CA LEU A 48 4.76 8.83 -7.28
C LEU A 48 4.76 8.17 -8.66
N SER A 49 5.63 7.20 -8.92
CA SER A 49 5.62 6.44 -10.18
C SER A 49 4.34 5.61 -10.34
N LEU A 50 3.79 5.08 -9.24
CA LEU A 50 2.49 4.40 -9.25
C LEU A 50 1.34 5.40 -9.47
N CYS A 51 1.40 6.61 -8.93
CA CYS A 51 0.43 7.66 -9.23
C CYS A 51 0.36 7.93 -10.74
N VAL A 52 1.52 8.13 -11.39
CA VAL A 52 1.62 8.33 -12.84
C VAL A 52 1.08 7.12 -13.59
N PHE A 53 1.41 5.90 -13.16
CA PHE A 53 0.88 4.68 -13.77
C PHE A 53 -0.67 4.65 -13.74
N VAL A 54 -1.28 4.96 -12.60
CA VAL A 54 -2.74 4.99 -12.44
C VAL A 54 -3.38 6.11 -13.27
N LEU A 55 -2.76 7.29 -13.34
CA LEU A 55 -3.25 8.39 -14.19
C LEU A 55 -3.26 8.02 -15.67
N LEU A 56 -2.17 7.42 -16.17
CA LEU A 56 -2.03 7.10 -17.59
C LEU A 56 -2.86 5.86 -18.01
N HIS A 57 -3.13 4.93 -17.10
CA HIS A 57 -3.71 3.62 -17.47
C HIS A 57 -4.99 3.24 -16.73
N GLY A 58 -5.30 3.88 -15.60
CA GLY A 58 -6.44 3.53 -14.74
C GLY A 58 -7.72 4.31 -15.03
N MET A 59 -7.64 5.43 -15.75
CA MET A 59 -8.77 6.34 -15.98
C MET A 59 -9.56 6.04 -17.27
N SER A 60 -9.79 4.78 -17.59
CA SER A 60 -10.57 4.37 -18.77
C SER A 60 -11.84 3.63 -18.32
N LEU A 61 -13.02 4.21 -18.62
CA LEU A 61 -14.41 3.79 -18.30
C LEU A 61 -15.02 4.37 -17.00
N SER A 62 -16.27 4.88 -17.08
CA SER A 62 -16.97 5.70 -16.05
C SER A 62 -16.90 5.13 -14.62
N ASP A 63 -17.17 3.82 -14.44
CA ASP A 63 -17.12 3.15 -13.13
C ASP A 63 -15.69 2.86 -12.64
N MET A 64 -14.74 2.72 -13.56
CA MET A 64 -13.31 2.56 -13.26
C MET A 64 -12.72 3.86 -12.72
N HIS A 65 -13.28 5.03 -13.06
CA HIS A 65 -12.77 6.31 -12.57
C HIS A 65 -12.93 6.49 -11.06
N THR A 66 -14.06 6.09 -10.46
CA THR A 66 -14.23 6.23 -9.00
C THR A 66 -13.25 5.33 -8.24
N TYR A 67 -13.04 4.11 -8.74
CA TYR A 67 -12.03 3.19 -8.20
C TYR A 67 -10.62 3.77 -8.35
N ALA A 68 -10.22 4.15 -9.57
CA ALA A 68 -8.89 4.68 -9.86
C ALA A 68 -8.60 5.97 -9.08
N ARG A 69 -9.59 6.87 -8.90
CA ARG A 69 -9.45 8.08 -8.08
C ARG A 69 -9.22 7.78 -6.60
N ARG A 70 -9.92 6.78 -6.03
CA ARG A 70 -9.68 6.36 -4.64
C ARG A 70 -8.29 5.75 -4.47
N ILE A 71 -7.85 4.91 -5.41
CA ILE A 71 -6.49 4.37 -5.43
C ILE A 71 -5.46 5.49 -5.55
N LEU A 72 -5.64 6.43 -6.47
CA LEU A 72 -4.76 7.57 -6.64
C LEU A 72 -4.70 8.44 -5.38
N GLY A 73 -5.85 8.74 -4.77
CA GLY A 73 -5.91 9.46 -3.50
C GLY A 73 -5.12 8.73 -2.41
N GLY A 74 -5.29 7.41 -2.30
CA GLY A 74 -4.51 6.60 -1.38
C GLY A 74 -3.01 6.70 -1.65
N LEU A 75 -2.57 6.63 -2.91
CA LEU A 75 -1.16 6.76 -3.28
C LEU A 75 -0.59 8.13 -2.92
N VAL A 76 -1.35 9.21 -3.11
CA VAL A 76 -0.93 10.56 -2.69
C VAL A 76 -0.72 10.62 -1.18
N PHE A 77 -1.65 10.08 -0.38
CA PHE A 77 -1.49 10.01 1.07
C PHE A 77 -0.34 9.09 1.49
N SER A 78 -0.09 8.00 0.78
CA SER A 78 1.09 7.16 1.00
C SER A 78 2.39 7.94 0.77
N ALA A 79 2.48 8.72 -0.31
CA ALA A 79 3.66 9.56 -0.58
C ALA A 79 3.85 10.64 0.50
N LEU A 80 2.76 11.26 0.99
CA LEU A 80 2.84 12.20 2.12
C LEU A 80 3.32 11.50 3.40
N GLY A 81 2.86 10.28 3.66
CA GLY A 81 3.34 9.46 4.77
C GLY A 81 4.83 9.18 4.68
N ASP A 82 5.32 8.80 3.50
CA ASP A 82 6.75 8.57 3.23
C ASP A 82 7.59 9.83 3.47
N ALA A 83 7.08 11.00 3.05
CA ALA A 83 7.73 12.28 3.32
C ALA A 83 7.83 12.54 4.83
N PHE A 84 6.74 12.41 5.60
CA PHE A 84 6.79 12.64 7.04
C PHE A 84 7.76 11.70 7.77
N LEU A 85 7.88 10.44 7.33
CA LEU A 85 8.81 9.49 7.94
C LEU A 85 10.29 9.86 7.76
N ILE A 86 10.66 10.77 6.84
CA ILE A 86 12.04 11.27 6.76
C ILE A 86 12.41 12.11 7.97
N TRP A 87 11.48 12.95 8.45
CA TRP A 87 11.73 13.89 9.55
C TRP A 87 11.45 13.31 10.95
N GLN A 88 11.13 12.01 11.05
CA GLN A 88 10.83 11.34 12.33
C GLN A 88 11.96 11.44 13.37
N HIS A 89 13.21 11.58 12.93
CA HIS A 89 14.37 11.70 13.82
C HIS A 89 14.54 13.12 14.40
N ILE A 90 13.95 14.14 13.78
CA ILE A 90 13.95 15.51 14.33
C ILE A 90 12.91 15.62 15.45
N ASP A 91 11.71 15.12 15.18
CA ASP A 91 10.61 15.11 16.14
C ASP A 91 9.78 13.84 15.93
N GLY A 92 9.59 13.08 17.01
CA GLY A 92 8.80 11.86 17.01
C GLY A 92 7.35 12.08 16.57
N ILE A 93 6.83 13.31 16.61
CA ILE A 93 5.49 13.63 16.11
C ILE A 93 5.33 13.34 14.61
N TYR A 94 6.41 13.48 13.82
CA TYR A 94 6.36 13.21 12.38
C TYR A 94 6.12 11.73 12.08
N PHE A 95 6.54 10.82 12.96
CA PHE A 95 6.18 9.41 12.85
C PHE A 95 4.66 9.22 12.94
N ILE A 96 4.01 9.90 13.90
CA ILE A 96 2.55 9.85 14.07
C ILE A 96 1.85 10.46 12.86
N TYR A 97 2.32 11.60 12.33
CA TYR A 97 1.78 12.17 11.09
C TYR A 97 1.92 11.23 9.90
N GLY A 98 3.07 10.55 9.77
CA GLY A 98 3.26 9.50 8.77
C GLY A 98 2.22 8.38 8.91
N MET A 99 2.06 7.84 10.13
CA MET A 99 1.09 6.80 10.46
C MET A 99 -0.35 7.22 10.13
N VAL A 100 -0.74 8.47 10.42
CA VAL A 100 -2.07 9.00 10.09
C VAL A 100 -2.26 9.11 8.58
N MET A 101 -1.28 9.65 7.84
CA MET A 101 -1.36 9.73 6.38
C MET A 101 -1.48 8.35 5.75
N PHE A 102 -0.68 7.38 6.21
CA PHE A 102 -0.84 6.00 5.75
C PHE A 102 -2.19 5.42 6.15
N ALA A 103 -2.70 5.69 7.35
CA ALA A 103 -4.00 5.19 7.76
C ALA A 103 -5.12 5.68 6.82
N ILE A 104 -5.09 6.96 6.45
CA ILE A 104 -6.01 7.53 5.45
C ILE A 104 -5.85 6.81 4.10
N ALA A 105 -4.62 6.57 3.66
CA ALA A 105 -4.35 5.82 2.43
C ALA A 105 -4.96 4.41 2.46
N HIS A 106 -4.76 3.66 3.54
CA HIS A 106 -5.29 2.31 3.69
C HIS A 106 -6.81 2.28 3.73
N VAL A 107 -7.46 3.26 4.37
CA VAL A 107 -8.92 3.41 4.34
C VAL A 107 -9.41 3.65 2.92
N LEU A 108 -8.76 4.53 2.14
CA LEU A 108 -9.11 4.76 0.73
C LEU A 108 -8.96 3.48 -0.10
N TYR A 109 -7.90 2.70 0.13
CA TYR A 109 -7.72 1.40 -0.51
C TYR A 109 -8.82 0.40 -0.12
N ILE A 110 -9.14 0.25 1.16
CA ILE A 110 -10.22 -0.62 1.66
C ILE A 110 -11.55 -0.25 1.01
N VAL A 111 -11.88 1.04 0.99
CA VAL A 111 -13.11 1.56 0.38
C VAL A 111 -13.13 1.36 -1.14
N SER A 112 -11.97 1.37 -1.80
CA SER A 112 -11.86 1.06 -3.22
C SER A 112 -12.02 -0.44 -3.51
N PHE A 113 -11.52 -1.32 -2.64
CA PHE A 113 -11.61 -2.77 -2.81
C PHE A 113 -13.02 -3.29 -2.53
N GLY A 114 -13.71 -2.69 -1.56
CA GLY A 114 -15.04 -3.11 -1.11
C GLY A 114 -15.01 -4.38 -0.26
N PHE A 115 -16.20 -4.78 0.22
CA PHE A 115 -16.35 -5.91 1.15
C PHE A 115 -16.97 -7.16 0.51
N ARG A 116 -17.30 -7.10 -0.79
CA ARG A 116 -17.89 -8.23 -1.50
C ARG A 116 -16.96 -8.73 -2.61
N PRO A 117 -16.68 -10.04 -2.67
CA PRO A 117 -17.04 -11.08 -1.70
C PRO A 117 -16.17 -11.01 -0.43
N LEU A 118 -16.70 -11.48 0.71
CA LEU A 118 -16.00 -11.38 2.00
C LEU A 118 -14.80 -12.31 2.12
N ARG A 119 -14.93 -13.59 1.71
CA ARG A 119 -13.90 -14.64 1.82
C ARG A 119 -13.19 -14.67 3.18
N LEU A 120 -13.94 -15.06 4.20
CA LEU A 120 -13.47 -15.16 5.58
C LEU A 120 -12.22 -16.05 5.77
N PRO A 121 -12.05 -17.21 5.09
CA PRO A 121 -10.87 -18.06 5.30
C PRO A 121 -9.55 -17.36 4.98
N VAL A 122 -9.52 -16.58 3.88
CA VAL A 122 -8.34 -15.78 3.52
C VAL A 122 -8.07 -14.71 4.57
N GLY A 123 -9.14 -14.08 5.09
CA GLY A 123 -9.03 -13.08 6.14
C GLY A 123 -8.48 -13.64 7.44
N ALA A 124 -8.98 -14.81 7.87
CA ALA A 124 -8.51 -15.49 9.06
C ALA A 124 -7.03 -15.92 8.94
N ALA A 125 -6.63 -16.46 7.79
CA ALA A 125 -5.22 -16.82 7.55
C ALA A 125 -4.30 -15.59 7.62
N LEU A 126 -4.67 -14.49 6.96
CA LEU A 126 -3.92 -13.23 7.02
C LEU A 126 -3.93 -12.61 8.42
N PHE A 127 -5.02 -12.78 9.17
CA PHE A 127 -5.12 -12.29 10.54
C PHE A 127 -4.12 -13.01 11.45
N GLY A 128 -3.99 -14.33 11.31
CA GLY A 128 -2.98 -15.11 12.04
C GLY A 128 -1.56 -14.60 11.77
N VAL A 129 -1.23 -14.28 10.52
CA VAL A 129 0.07 -13.69 10.15
C VAL A 129 0.25 -12.31 10.80
N ALA A 130 -0.76 -11.44 10.71
CA ALA A 130 -0.71 -10.08 11.28
C ALA A 130 -0.58 -10.11 12.81
N ALA A 131 -1.32 -11.00 13.49
CA ALA A 131 -1.21 -11.22 14.93
C ALA A 131 0.17 -11.75 15.32
N GLY A 132 0.72 -12.70 14.55
CA GLY A 132 2.08 -13.20 14.74
C GLY A 132 3.13 -12.10 14.60
N MET A 133 3.03 -11.25 13.57
CA MET A 133 3.92 -10.10 13.39
C MET A 133 3.80 -9.10 14.55
N TYR A 134 2.59 -8.78 15.01
CA TYR A 134 2.40 -7.90 16.15
C TYR A 134 2.98 -8.49 17.44
N ALA A 135 2.83 -9.81 17.67
CA ALA A 135 3.41 -10.49 18.82
C ALA A 135 4.95 -10.41 18.83
N VAL A 136 5.59 -10.47 17.65
CA VAL A 136 7.04 -10.28 17.52
C VAL A 136 7.45 -8.83 17.82
N LEU A 137 6.65 -7.84 17.41
CA LEU A 137 6.94 -6.41 17.63
C LEU A 137 6.65 -5.96 19.07
N TYR A 138 5.65 -6.56 19.71
CA TYR A 138 5.10 -6.14 21.00
C TYR A 138 6.14 -5.90 22.11
N PRO A 139 7.18 -6.75 22.30
CA PRO A 139 8.20 -6.54 23.33
C PRO A 139 8.98 -5.22 23.18
N GLY A 140 9.08 -4.68 21.96
CA GLY A 140 9.76 -3.41 21.68
C GLY A 140 8.83 -2.19 21.69
N LEU A 141 7.54 -2.36 21.97
CA LEU A 141 6.56 -1.27 21.98
C LEU A 141 6.26 -0.82 23.41
N HIS A 142 6.33 0.48 23.65
CA HIS A 142 6.09 1.08 24.97
C HIS A 142 5.03 2.18 24.91
N GLY A 143 4.26 2.32 25.99
CA GLY A 143 3.26 3.38 26.15
C GLY A 143 2.23 3.41 25.01
N VAL A 144 2.02 4.60 24.44
CA VAL A 144 1.03 4.82 23.37
C VAL A 144 1.31 4.03 22.09
N TYR A 145 2.57 3.66 21.83
CA TYR A 145 2.97 2.98 20.59
C TYR A 145 2.46 1.54 20.52
N SER A 146 2.26 0.85 21.65
CA SER A 146 1.71 -0.51 21.65
C SER A 146 0.30 -0.53 21.06
N VAL A 147 -0.54 0.40 21.50
CA VAL A 147 -1.91 0.57 21.01
C VAL A 147 -1.91 1.10 19.58
N LEU A 148 -1.13 2.16 19.30
CA LEU A 148 -1.10 2.79 17.97
C LEU A 148 -0.66 1.80 16.88
N VAL A 149 0.42 1.05 17.12
CA VAL A 149 0.90 0.04 16.17
C VAL A 149 -0.08 -1.12 16.07
N GLY A 150 -0.71 -1.55 17.18
CA GLY A 150 -1.73 -2.60 17.15
C GLY A 150 -2.92 -2.24 16.25
N VAL A 151 -3.47 -1.03 16.43
CA VAL A 151 -4.55 -0.50 15.56
C VAL A 151 -4.09 -0.43 14.10
N TYR A 152 -2.86 0.01 13.86
CA TYR A 152 -2.31 0.10 12.51
C TYR A 152 -2.13 -1.28 11.85
N VAL A 153 -1.66 -2.30 12.59
CA VAL A 153 -1.55 -3.68 12.10
C VAL A 153 -2.92 -4.23 11.70
N LEU A 154 -3.97 -3.96 12.49
CA LEU A 154 -5.34 -4.34 12.13
C LEU A 154 -5.80 -3.66 10.83
N LEU A 155 -5.44 -2.40 10.63
CA LEU A 155 -5.78 -1.68 9.40
C LEU A 155 -5.05 -2.25 8.18
N LEU A 156 -3.76 -2.57 8.30
CA LEU A 156 -2.98 -3.24 7.26
C LEU A 156 -3.56 -4.62 6.91
N TRP A 157 -3.88 -5.40 7.94
CA TRP A 157 -4.55 -6.69 7.77
C TRP A 157 -5.86 -6.54 6.98
N LEU A 158 -6.71 -5.60 7.37
CA LEU A 158 -7.99 -5.38 6.72
C LEU A 158 -7.80 -4.99 5.25
N MET A 159 -6.89 -4.06 4.96
CA MET A 159 -6.55 -3.65 3.59
C MET A 159 -6.07 -4.84 2.74
N LEU A 160 -5.14 -5.63 3.27
CA LEU A 160 -4.60 -6.80 2.57
C LEU A 160 -5.69 -7.85 2.32
N TRP A 161 -6.54 -8.10 3.32
CA TRP A 161 -7.66 -9.03 3.18
C TRP A 161 -8.67 -8.57 2.12
N ARG A 162 -8.97 -7.27 2.03
CA ARG A 162 -9.88 -6.75 0.99
C ARG A 162 -9.23 -6.80 -0.40
N GLY A 163 -7.95 -6.47 -0.51
CA GLY A 163 -7.20 -6.60 -1.77
C GLY A 163 -7.18 -8.04 -2.28
N MET A 164 -6.81 -8.99 -1.42
CA MET A 164 -6.72 -10.42 -1.77
C MET A 164 -8.07 -11.03 -2.10
N ALA A 165 -9.11 -10.76 -1.30
CA ALA A 165 -10.44 -11.29 -1.56
C ALA A 165 -11.00 -10.85 -2.92
N ARG A 166 -10.66 -9.64 -3.38
CA ARG A 166 -11.02 -9.15 -4.71
C ARG A 166 -10.24 -9.82 -5.84
N LEU A 167 -8.94 -10.07 -5.66
CA LEU A 167 -8.07 -10.65 -6.70
C LEU A 167 -8.50 -12.07 -7.08
N GLN A 168 -8.73 -12.96 -6.11
CA GLN A 168 -9.11 -14.33 -6.47
C GLN A 168 -10.53 -14.39 -7.06
N VAL A 169 -11.34 -13.31 -7.08
CA VAL A 169 -12.59 -13.33 -7.87
C VAL A 169 -12.28 -13.33 -9.36
N ARG A 170 -11.27 -12.54 -9.77
CA ARG A 170 -10.83 -12.52 -11.17
C ARG A 170 -10.19 -13.83 -11.59
N THR A 171 -9.56 -14.56 -10.66
CA THR A 171 -9.02 -15.90 -10.89
C THR A 171 -10.08 -17.00 -10.82
N PHE A 172 -11.05 -16.94 -9.90
CA PHE A 172 -12.12 -17.95 -9.78
C PHE A 172 -13.25 -17.78 -10.82
N ALA A 173 -13.48 -16.57 -11.34
CA ALA A 173 -14.42 -16.37 -12.45
C ALA A 173 -13.98 -17.10 -13.75
N LEU A 174 -12.72 -17.53 -13.84
CA LEU A 174 -12.19 -18.38 -14.91
C LEU A 174 -12.39 -19.88 -14.66
N ILE A 175 -12.85 -20.30 -13.47
CA ILE A 175 -12.96 -21.72 -13.08
C ILE A 175 -14.43 -22.18 -12.99
N ILE A 176 -15.42 -21.27 -13.04
CA ILE A 176 -16.85 -21.60 -12.87
C ILE A 176 -17.66 -21.47 -14.19
N ILE A 177 -16.99 -21.38 -15.35
CA ILE A 177 -17.63 -21.48 -16.68
C ILE A 177 -16.87 -22.50 -17.55
N VAL A 178 -16.62 -23.69 -17.00
CA VAL A 178 -16.36 -24.92 -17.75
C VAL A 178 -17.12 -26.03 -17.06
#